data_AF-A0A969PQ88-F1
#
_entry.id   AF-A0A969PQ88-F1
#
_cell.length_a   1.000
_cell.length_b   1.000
_cell.length_c   1.000
_cell.angle_alpha   90.00
_cell.angle_beta   90.00
_cell.angle_gamma   90.00
#
_symmetry.space_group_name_H-M   'P 1'
#
loop_
_entity.id
_entity.type
_entity.pdbx_description
1 polymer ?
#
loop_
_entity_poly.entity_id
_entity_poly.type
_entity_poly.pdbx_seq_one_letter_code
_entity_poly.pdbx_strand_id
1 'polypeptide(L)'
;GEALAFLEHHVYLLALLGLAIFYGLERTALVSRQRNQKAGKGDVTEEGVFWLHIVSFAFYNALIGYLLVHREEPGVLSLFFFFLAMALHFVVNDFGLRENHKQIYQKLGRWILAAAIILGWAIGVRSEFSKAAIALLFAFLAGGVILNVLKEELPEERQSRFWAFALGAGIYAVLLLTL
;
A
#
# COMPACT_ATOMS: atom_id res chain seq x y z
N GLY A 1 19.43 4.94 20.27
CA GLY A 1 18.92 4.41 21.55
C GLY A 1 18.62 2.93 21.36
N GLU A 2 18.81 2.12 22.40
CA GLU A 2 18.73 0.64 22.33
C GLU A 2 17.42 0.11 21.69
N ALA A 3 16.30 0.81 21.87
CA ALA A 3 15.03 0.49 21.22
C ALA A 3 15.10 0.54 19.68
N LEU A 4 15.89 1.45 19.10
CA LEU A 4 16.07 1.57 17.65
C LEU A 4 16.92 0.43 17.08
N ALA A 5 17.94 -0.03 17.81
CA ALA A 5 18.78 -1.16 17.40
C ALA A 5 18.04 -2.51 17.52
N PHE A 6 17.18 -2.66 18.53
CA PHE A 6 16.24 -3.78 18.60
C PHE A 6 15.33 -3.76 17.38
N LEU A 7 14.71 -2.63 17.06
CA LEU A 7 13.79 -2.50 15.93
C LEU A 7 14.46 -2.70 14.55
N GLU A 8 15.73 -2.31 14.37
CA GLU A 8 16.52 -2.65 13.16
C GLU A 8 16.67 -4.16 12.96
N HIS A 9 16.84 -4.96 14.03
CA HIS A 9 16.82 -6.42 13.94
C HIS A 9 15.41 -7.01 13.74
N HIS A 10 14.35 -6.21 13.93
CA HIS A 10 12.95 -6.63 13.84
C HIS A 10 12.17 -5.96 12.70
N VAL A 11 12.86 -5.41 11.69
CA VAL A 11 12.27 -4.89 10.44
C VAL A 11 11.27 -5.90 9.85
N TYR A 12 11.60 -7.20 9.88
CA TYR A 12 10.69 -8.26 9.42
C TYR A 12 9.42 -8.39 10.27
N LEU A 13 9.46 -8.14 11.58
CA LEU A 13 8.26 -8.14 12.42
C LEU A 13 7.34 -6.96 12.05
N LEU A 14 7.92 -5.82 11.70
CA LEU A 14 7.14 -4.67 11.26
C LEU A 14 6.54 -4.85 9.87
N ALA A 15 7.26 -5.48 8.95
CA ALA A 15 6.69 -5.92 7.69
C ALA A 15 5.56 -6.93 7.91
N LEU A 16 5.74 -7.90 8.80
CA LEU A 16 4.68 -8.85 9.15
C LEU A 16 3.47 -8.15 9.80
N LEU A 17 3.70 -7.16 10.66
CA LEU A 17 2.66 -6.36 11.28
C LEU A 17 1.87 -5.57 10.24
N GLY A 18 2.56 -4.92 9.30
CA GLY A 18 1.95 -4.24 8.16
C GLY A 18 1.08 -5.20 7.36
N LEU A 19 1.63 -6.34 6.95
CA LEU A 19 0.89 -7.39 6.24
C LEU A 19 -0.34 -7.85 7.03
N ALA A 20 -0.21 -8.14 8.33
CA ALA A 20 -1.30 -8.62 9.16
C ALA A 20 -2.42 -7.58 9.34
N ILE A 21 -2.06 -6.30 9.50
CA ILE A 21 -3.03 -5.21 9.62
C ILE A 21 -3.81 -5.04 8.31
N PHE A 22 -3.12 -4.97 7.17
CA PHE A 22 -3.80 -4.84 5.88
C PHE A 22 -4.67 -6.07 5.56
N TYR A 23 -4.25 -7.27 6.01
CA TYR A 23 -5.05 -8.48 5.85
C TYR A 23 -6.31 -8.44 6.72
N GLY A 24 -6.17 -7.97 7.97
CA GLY A 24 -7.30 -7.74 8.85
C GLY A 24 -8.31 -6.77 8.25
N LEU A 25 -7.83 -5.62 7.74
CA LEU A 25 -8.66 -4.62 7.07
C LEU A 25 -9.46 -5.25 5.91
N GLU A 26 -8.78 -5.91 4.99
CA GLU A 26 -9.44 -6.55 3.84
C GLU A 26 -10.48 -7.58 4.28
N ARG A 27 -10.12 -8.43 5.25
CA ARG A 27 -11.03 -9.45 5.78
C ARG A 27 -12.27 -8.83 6.41
N THR A 28 -12.15 -7.70 7.10
CA THR A 28 -13.32 -6.99 7.65
C THR A 28 -14.22 -6.42 6.56
N ALA A 29 -13.66 -5.89 5.46
CA ALA A 29 -14.42 -5.47 4.28
C ALA A 29 -15.21 -6.64 3.68
N LEU A 30 -14.54 -7.75 3.43
CA LEU A 30 -15.15 -8.94 2.83
C LEU A 30 -16.29 -9.50 3.70
N VAL A 31 -16.07 -9.63 5.01
CA VAL A 31 -17.10 -10.14 5.93
C VAL A 31 -18.30 -9.17 6.04
N SER A 32 -18.03 -7.86 6.11
CA SER A 32 -19.08 -6.83 6.14
C SER A 32 -19.96 -6.88 4.88
N ARG A 33 -19.31 -6.99 3.71
CA ARG A 33 -19.98 -7.12 2.40
C ARG A 33 -20.85 -8.38 2.34
N GLN A 34 -20.31 -9.54 2.73
CA GLN A 34 -21.06 -10.80 2.77
C GLN A 34 -22.27 -10.73 3.71
N ARG A 35 -22.15 -10.03 4.85
CA ARG A 35 -23.25 -9.84 5.79
C ARG A 35 -24.36 -8.98 5.21
N ASN A 36 -24.02 -7.87 4.55
CA ASN A 36 -24.98 -7.00 3.89
C ASN A 36 -25.70 -7.69 2.73
N GLN A 37 -24.98 -8.49 1.94
CA GLN A 37 -25.58 -9.32 0.88
C GLN A 37 -26.61 -10.31 1.46
N LYS A 38 -26.24 -11.05 2.51
CA LYS A 38 -27.15 -12.00 3.19
C LYS A 38 -28.37 -11.29 3.81
N ALA A 39 -28.21 -10.05 4.24
CA ALA A 39 -29.29 -9.22 4.78
C ALA A 39 -30.13 -8.49 3.70
N GLY A 40 -29.86 -8.71 2.41
CA GLY A 40 -30.58 -8.06 1.31
C GLY A 40 -30.26 -6.58 1.12
N LYS A 41 -29.22 -6.04 1.78
CA LYS A 41 -28.80 -4.64 1.71
C LYS A 41 -27.92 -4.32 0.49
N GLY A 42 -27.76 -5.29 -0.40
CA GLY A 42 -26.96 -5.16 -1.62
C GLY A 42 -25.47 -5.40 -1.39
N ASP A 43 -24.71 -5.22 -2.46
CA ASP A 43 -23.28 -5.51 -2.51
C ASP A 43 -22.44 -4.28 -2.11
N VAL A 44 -22.52 -3.92 -0.83
CA VAL A 44 -21.83 -2.76 -0.23
C VAL A 44 -21.31 -3.09 1.16
N THR A 45 -20.22 -2.44 1.55
CA THR A 45 -19.67 -2.49 2.91
C THR A 45 -20.42 -1.56 3.86
N GLU A 46 -20.38 -1.84 5.15
CA GLU A 46 -20.89 -0.93 6.19
C GLU A 46 -20.07 0.37 6.24
N GLU A 47 -20.72 1.49 6.55
CA GLU A 47 -20.10 2.83 6.54
C GLU A 47 -18.87 2.93 7.46
N GLY A 48 -18.90 2.30 8.64
CA GLY A 48 -17.74 2.25 9.54
C GLY A 48 -16.55 1.52 8.94
N VAL A 49 -16.79 0.45 8.19
CA VAL A 49 -15.75 -0.34 7.51
C VAL A 49 -15.19 0.42 6.31
N PHE A 50 -16.01 1.22 5.63
CA PHE A 50 -15.54 2.15 4.60
C PHE A 50 -14.56 3.18 5.18
N TRP A 51 -14.94 3.87 6.26
CA TRP A 51 -14.07 4.87 6.87
C TRP A 51 -12.78 4.28 7.44
N LEU A 52 -12.85 3.08 8.00
CA LEU A 52 -11.67 2.34 8.42
C LEU A 52 -10.70 2.13 7.25
N HIS A 53 -11.19 1.68 6.08
CA HIS A 53 -10.35 1.56 4.89
C HIS A 53 -9.78 2.90 4.43
N ILE A 54 -10.61 3.94 4.29
CA ILE A 54 -10.16 5.25 3.81
C ILE A 54 -9.08 5.83 4.71
N VAL A 55 -9.23 5.74 6.03
CA VAL A 55 -8.23 6.27 6.97
C VAL A 55 -6.94 5.46 6.91
N SER A 56 -7.03 4.13 6.86
CA SER A 56 -5.85 3.27 6.75
C SER A 56 -5.08 3.48 5.45
N PHE A 57 -5.79 3.56 4.31
CA PHE A 57 -5.18 3.84 3.02
C PHE A 57 -4.70 5.29 2.89
N ALA A 58 -5.33 6.25 3.56
CA ALA A 58 -4.82 7.62 3.64
C ALA A 58 -3.49 7.65 4.41
N PHE A 59 -3.39 6.96 5.55
CA PHE A 59 -2.13 6.84 6.30
C PHE A 59 -1.04 6.18 5.45
N TYR A 60 -1.36 5.08 4.78
CA TYR A 60 -0.47 4.41 3.82
C TYR A 60 0.04 5.35 2.72
N ASN A 61 -0.87 6.10 2.09
CA ASN A 61 -0.54 7.08 1.06
C ASN A 61 0.32 8.23 1.57
N ALA A 62 0.08 8.69 2.80
CA ALA A 62 0.91 9.69 3.45
C ALA A 62 2.33 9.16 3.73
N LEU A 63 2.48 7.89 4.15
CA LEU A 63 3.78 7.27 4.29
C LEU A 63 4.53 7.23 2.96
N ILE A 64 3.88 6.83 1.87
CA ILE A 64 4.50 6.86 0.54
C ILE A 64 4.97 8.27 0.18
N GLY A 65 4.12 9.28 0.37
CA GLY A 65 4.46 10.68 0.10
C GLY A 65 5.65 11.16 0.93
N TYR A 66 5.73 10.77 2.20
CA TYR A 66 6.85 11.09 3.09
C TYR A 66 8.15 10.41 2.63
N LEU A 67 8.09 9.12 2.31
CA LEU A 67 9.25 8.31 1.91
C LEU A 67 9.77 8.67 0.51
N LEU A 68 8.94 9.28 -0.36
CA LEU A 68 9.37 9.83 -1.65
C LEU A 68 10.52 10.85 -1.50
N VAL A 69 10.51 11.64 -0.43
CA VAL A 69 11.55 12.65 -0.15
C VAL A 69 12.78 12.01 0.49
N HIS A 70 12.59 10.93 1.23
CA HIS A 70 13.62 10.21 2.00
C HIS A 70 14.00 8.87 1.36
N ARG A 71 14.11 8.83 0.02
CA ARG A 71 14.48 7.62 -0.70
C ARG A 71 15.92 7.21 -0.37
N GLU A 72 16.14 5.91 -0.23
CA GLU A 72 17.46 5.32 0.00
C GLU A 72 18.44 5.65 -1.14
N GLU A 73 17.98 5.52 -2.40
CA GLU A 73 18.77 5.83 -3.59
C GLU A 73 18.42 7.23 -4.15
N PRO A 74 19.32 8.23 -4.05
CA PRO A 74 19.12 9.54 -4.64
C PRO A 74 19.29 9.50 -6.17
N GLY A 75 18.72 10.49 -6.87
CA GLY A 75 18.90 10.66 -8.31
C GLY A 75 17.61 10.61 -9.13
N VAL A 76 17.72 11.08 -10.37
CA VAL A 76 16.59 11.23 -11.31
C VAL A 76 16.07 9.87 -11.80
N LEU A 77 16.97 8.91 -12.02
CA LEU A 77 16.59 7.59 -12.51
C LEU A 77 15.84 6.77 -11.44
N SER A 78 16.35 6.74 -10.20
CA SER A 78 15.62 6.20 -9.04
C SER A 78 14.25 6.88 -8.86
N LEU A 79 14.17 8.19 -9.08
CA LEU A 79 12.91 8.94 -8.96
C LEU A 79 11.91 8.51 -10.03
N PHE A 80 12.37 8.35 -11.26
CA PHE A 80 11.56 7.90 -12.37
C PHE A 80 11.01 6.49 -12.13
N PHE A 81 11.85 5.54 -11.68
CA PHE A 81 11.39 4.18 -11.37
C PHE A 81 10.42 4.14 -10.17
N PHE A 82 10.69 4.92 -9.12
CA PHE A 82 9.76 5.07 -8.00
C PHE A 82 8.41 5.62 -8.49
N PHE A 83 8.43 6.69 -9.28
CA PHE A 83 7.23 7.29 -9.85
C PHE A 83 6.44 6.27 -10.67
N LEU A 84 7.09 5.54 -11.57
CA LEU A 84 6.44 4.54 -12.41
C LEU A 84 5.82 3.41 -11.59
N ALA A 85 6.57 2.85 -10.66
CA ALA A 85 6.11 1.77 -9.78
C ALA A 85 4.92 2.23 -8.92
N MET A 86 5.02 3.40 -8.30
CA MET A 86 3.95 3.92 -7.45
C MET A 86 2.72 4.35 -8.26
N ALA A 87 2.90 4.88 -9.47
CA ALA A 87 1.78 5.22 -10.36
C ALA A 87 0.97 3.96 -10.72
N LEU A 88 1.66 2.87 -11.11
CA LEU A 88 1.01 1.59 -11.37
C LEU A 88 0.32 1.05 -10.12
N HIS A 89 1.00 1.06 -8.98
CA HIS A 89 0.44 0.62 -7.70
C HIS A 89 -0.84 1.39 -7.33
N PHE A 90 -0.85 2.72 -7.50
CA PHE A 90 -2.03 3.54 -7.23
C PHE A 90 -3.17 3.29 -8.20
N VAL A 91 -2.89 2.98 -9.47
CA VAL A 91 -3.94 2.60 -10.45
C VAL A 91 -4.63 1.30 -10.04
N VAL A 92 -3.84 0.28 -9.65
CA VAL A 92 -4.38 -1.00 -9.18
C VAL A 92 -5.21 -0.82 -7.90
N ASN A 93 -4.67 -0.10 -6.92
CA ASN A 93 -5.36 0.16 -5.66
C ASN A 93 -6.65 0.99 -5.85
N ASP A 94 -6.63 2.01 -6.74
CA ASP A 94 -7.84 2.79 -7.07
C ASP A 94 -8.92 1.91 -7.68
N PHE A 95 -8.54 0.97 -8.56
CA PHE A 95 -9.46 -0.01 -9.14
C PHE A 95 -10.07 -0.91 -8.05
N GLY A 96 -9.25 -1.46 -7.15
CA GLY A 96 -9.71 -2.30 -6.04
C GLY A 96 -10.67 -1.58 -5.08
N LEU A 97 -10.34 -0.35 -4.68
CA LEU A 97 -11.17 0.46 -3.79
C LEU A 97 -12.48 0.92 -4.45
N ARG A 98 -12.45 1.23 -5.75
CA ARG A 98 -13.64 1.61 -6.52
C ARG A 98 -14.62 0.45 -6.62
N GLU A 99 -14.14 -0.77 -6.81
CA GLU A 99 -14.98 -1.97 -6.87
C GLU A 99 -15.67 -2.23 -5.52
N ASN A 100 -14.92 -2.07 -4.42
CA ASN A 100 -15.41 -2.36 -3.06
C ASN A 100 -16.37 -1.31 -2.48
N HIS A 101 -16.25 -0.03 -2.88
CA HIS A 101 -16.94 1.09 -2.22
C HIS A 101 -17.74 2.01 -3.17
N LYS A 102 -17.73 1.71 -4.47
CA LYS A 102 -18.61 2.27 -5.50
C LYS A 102 -18.69 3.80 -5.49
N GLN A 103 -19.86 4.38 -5.18
CA GLN A 103 -20.13 5.81 -5.41
C GLN A 103 -19.50 6.75 -4.36
N ILE A 104 -19.37 6.32 -3.11
CA ILE A 104 -18.82 7.18 -2.03
C ILE A 104 -17.31 7.38 -2.24
N TYR A 105 -16.61 6.32 -2.68
CA TYR A 105 -15.20 6.40 -3.05
C TYR A 105 -14.95 7.38 -4.20
N GLN A 106 -15.76 7.34 -5.26
CA GLN A 106 -15.61 8.22 -6.41
C GLN A 106 -15.81 9.71 -6.08
N LYS A 107 -16.69 10.03 -5.11
CA LYS A 107 -16.98 11.40 -4.72
C LYS A 107 -15.97 11.97 -3.73
N LEU A 108 -15.54 11.19 -2.74
CA LEU A 108 -14.73 11.68 -1.61
C LEU A 108 -13.43 10.89 -1.44
N GLY A 109 -13.49 9.55 -1.46
CA GLY A 109 -12.36 8.68 -1.14
C GLY A 109 -11.10 9.00 -1.95
N ARG A 110 -11.21 9.06 -3.29
CA ARG A 110 -10.05 9.36 -4.15
C ARG A 110 -9.35 10.68 -3.82
N TRP A 111 -10.12 11.69 -3.42
CA TRP A 111 -9.56 13.02 -3.12
C TRP A 111 -8.86 13.02 -1.76
N ILE A 112 -9.40 12.31 -0.78
CA ILE A 112 -8.75 12.09 0.53
C ILE A 112 -7.42 11.36 0.31
N LEU A 113 -7.42 10.30 -0.48
CA LEU A 113 -6.22 9.51 -0.77
C LEU A 113 -5.16 10.28 -1.53
N ALA A 114 -5.55 11.11 -2.51
CA ALA A 114 -4.63 11.99 -3.21
C ALA A 114 -4.07 13.08 -2.29
N ALA A 115 -4.92 13.72 -1.48
CA ALA A 115 -4.50 14.72 -0.51
C ALA A 115 -3.53 14.15 0.51
N ALA A 116 -3.71 12.90 0.94
CA ALA A 116 -2.81 12.23 1.87
C ALA A 116 -1.39 12.10 1.33
N ILE A 117 -1.21 11.78 0.03
CA ILE A 117 0.12 11.74 -0.61
C ILE A 117 0.78 13.11 -0.54
N ILE A 118 0.05 14.16 -0.89
CA ILE A 118 0.57 15.54 -0.87
C ILE A 118 0.92 15.98 0.55
N LEU A 119 0.10 15.64 1.55
CA LEU A 119 0.38 15.91 2.95
C LEU A 119 1.62 15.17 3.44
N GLY A 120 1.75 13.88 3.11
CA GLY A 120 2.93 13.08 3.41
C GLY A 120 4.20 13.69 2.83
N TRP A 121 4.15 14.09 1.56
CA TRP A 121 5.25 14.79 0.89
C TRP A 121 5.58 16.12 1.57
N ALA A 122 4.57 16.94 1.88
CA ALA A 122 4.77 18.24 2.54
C ALA A 122 5.39 18.10 3.94
N ILE A 123 5.04 17.05 4.67
CA ILE A 123 5.68 16.67 5.94
C ILE A 123 7.13 16.26 5.64
N GLY A 124 7.36 15.37 4.67
CA GLY A 124 8.69 14.89 4.30
C GLY A 124 9.67 16.00 3.92
N VAL A 125 9.22 17.07 3.28
CA VAL A 125 10.08 18.23 2.96
C VAL A 125 10.42 19.08 4.20
N ARG A 126 9.61 19.01 5.27
CA ARG A 126 9.73 19.87 6.45
C ARG A 126 10.27 19.17 7.70
N SER A 127 10.31 17.85 7.71
CA SER A 127 10.72 17.06 8.87
C SER A 127 11.72 15.99 8.47
N GLU A 128 12.77 15.83 9.27
CA GLU A 128 13.74 14.76 9.14
C GLU A 128 13.55 13.80 10.30
N PHE A 129 12.91 12.66 10.05
CA PHE A 129 12.88 11.57 11.04
C PHE A 129 14.24 10.86 11.09
N SER A 130 14.49 10.19 12.21
CA SER A 130 15.71 9.38 12.35
C SER A 130 15.73 8.26 11.31
N LYS A 131 16.93 7.87 10.86
CA LYS A 131 17.12 6.77 9.89
C LYS A 131 16.39 5.49 10.30
N ALA A 132 16.46 5.15 11.59
CA ALA A 132 15.74 4.01 12.14
C ALA A 132 14.21 4.19 12.04
N ALA A 133 13.65 5.35 12.35
CA ALA A 133 12.21 5.57 12.16
C ALA A 133 11.79 5.41 10.69
N ILE A 134 12.59 5.92 9.75
CA ILE A 134 12.37 5.75 8.31
C ILE A 134 12.39 4.27 7.91
N ALA A 135 13.38 3.50 8.37
CA ALA A 135 13.48 2.07 8.09
C ALA A 135 12.26 1.29 8.60
N LEU A 136 11.74 1.64 9.78
CA LEU A 136 10.55 1.02 10.36
C LEU A 136 9.27 1.34 9.60
N LEU A 137 9.12 2.60 9.16
CA LEU A 137 8.01 3.01 8.30
C LEU A 137 8.07 2.31 6.95
N PHE A 138 9.26 2.20 6.34
CA PHE A 138 9.48 1.43 5.12
C PHE A 138 9.11 -0.04 5.30
N ALA A 139 9.54 -0.66 6.40
CA ALA A 139 9.25 -2.06 6.68
C ALA A 139 7.74 -2.33 6.79
N PHE A 140 7.05 -1.51 7.58
CA PHE A 140 5.60 -1.57 7.73
C PHE A 140 4.89 -1.38 6.38
N LEU A 141 5.31 -0.37 5.60
CA LEU A 141 4.75 -0.10 4.29
C LEU A 141 4.97 -1.27 3.34
N ALA A 142 6.17 -1.84 3.27
CA ALA A 142 6.51 -2.97 2.43
C ALA A 142 5.62 -4.19 2.71
N GLY A 143 5.34 -4.46 3.99
CA GLY A 143 4.39 -5.51 4.38
C GLY A 143 2.98 -5.30 3.82
N GLY A 144 2.46 -4.06 3.91
CA GLY A 144 1.17 -3.68 3.33
C GLY A 144 1.15 -3.75 1.80
N VAL A 145 2.20 -3.26 1.14
CA VAL A 145 2.38 -3.34 -0.32
C VAL A 145 2.33 -4.81 -0.77
N ILE A 146 3.12 -5.69 -0.13
CA ILE A 146 3.18 -7.11 -0.48
C ILE A 146 1.79 -7.74 -0.42
N LEU A 147 1.03 -7.51 0.64
CA LEU A 147 -0.32 -8.05 0.72
C LEU A 147 -1.22 -7.51 -0.39
N ASN A 148 -1.24 -6.18 -0.59
CA ASN A 148 -2.12 -5.56 -1.58
C ASN A 148 -1.80 -6.08 -2.98
N VAL A 149 -0.51 -6.21 -3.33
CA VAL A 149 -0.06 -6.81 -4.58
C VAL A 149 -0.50 -8.28 -4.68
N LEU A 150 -0.23 -9.11 -3.67
CA LEU A 150 -0.60 -10.53 -3.71
C LEU A 150 -2.12 -10.75 -3.78
N LYS A 151 -2.91 -9.85 -3.21
CA LYS A 151 -4.37 -9.92 -3.21
C LYS A 151 -4.96 -9.41 -4.52
N GLU A 152 -4.50 -8.28 -5.02
CA GLU A 152 -5.14 -7.56 -6.14
C GLU A 152 -4.52 -7.91 -7.49
N GLU A 153 -3.25 -8.32 -7.52
CA GLU A 153 -2.50 -8.55 -8.76
C GLU A 153 -2.28 -10.04 -9.08
N LEU A 154 -2.37 -10.94 -8.10
CA LEU A 154 -2.34 -12.38 -8.40
C LEU A 154 -3.72 -12.87 -8.84
N PRO A 155 -3.84 -13.45 -10.05
CA PRO A 155 -5.09 -13.99 -10.54
C PRO A 155 -5.57 -15.13 -9.65
N GLU A 156 -6.89 -15.27 -9.48
CA GLU A 156 -7.49 -16.52 -9.00
C GLU A 156 -6.94 -17.68 -9.85
N GLU A 157 -6.64 -18.82 -9.21
CA GLU A 157 -5.79 -19.95 -9.67
C GLU A 157 -5.99 -20.44 -11.12
N ARG A 158 -7.06 -20.03 -11.80
CA ARG A 158 -7.44 -20.47 -13.14
C ARG A 158 -7.05 -19.53 -14.29
N GLN A 159 -6.50 -18.33 -14.04
CA GLN A 159 -6.11 -17.37 -15.10
C GLN A 159 -4.63 -16.94 -15.10
N SER A 160 -3.80 -17.44 -14.17
CA SER A 160 -2.41 -17.02 -14.07
C SER A 160 -1.50 -17.72 -15.10
N ARG A 161 -0.78 -16.92 -15.90
CA ARG A 161 0.33 -17.40 -16.74
C ARG A 161 1.64 -17.21 -15.97
N PHE A 162 2.13 -18.27 -15.33
CA PHE A 162 3.38 -18.25 -14.56
C PHE A 162 4.56 -17.64 -15.34
N TRP A 163 4.65 -17.89 -16.64
CA TRP A 163 5.70 -17.32 -17.49
C TRP A 163 5.70 -15.79 -17.54
N ALA A 164 4.53 -15.14 -17.51
CA ALA A 164 4.44 -13.69 -17.49
C ALA A 164 4.97 -13.13 -16.16
N PHE A 165 4.62 -13.78 -15.03
CA PHE A 165 5.17 -13.46 -13.72
C PHE A 165 6.69 -13.66 -13.68
N ALA A 166 7.18 -14.83 -14.11
CA ALA A 166 8.60 -15.15 -14.10
C ALA A 166 9.42 -14.21 -14.99
N LEU A 167 8.88 -13.80 -16.14
CA LEU A 167 9.50 -12.81 -17.02
C LEU A 167 9.57 -11.44 -16.33
N GLY A 168 8.47 -10.96 -15.75
CA GLY A 168 8.44 -9.70 -15.01
C GLY A 168 9.41 -9.68 -13.83
N ALA A 169 9.42 -10.74 -13.03
CA ALA A 169 10.36 -10.92 -11.92
C ALA A 169 11.82 -10.96 -12.40
N GLY A 170 12.10 -11.64 -13.52
CA GLY A 170 13.42 -11.68 -14.13
C GLY A 170 13.89 -10.31 -14.63
N ILE A 171 13.03 -9.57 -15.32
CA ILE A 171 13.33 -8.18 -15.76
C ILE A 171 13.62 -7.28 -14.56
N TYR A 172 12.79 -7.37 -13.51
CA TYR A 172 12.99 -6.55 -12.31
C TYR A 172 14.28 -6.94 -11.56
N ALA A 173 14.61 -8.23 -11.49
CA ALA A 173 15.87 -8.69 -10.91
C ALA A 173 17.09 -8.14 -11.68
N VAL A 174 17.05 -8.12 -13.02
CA VAL A 174 18.10 -7.50 -13.83
C VAL A 174 18.21 -6.01 -13.53
N LEU A 175 17.07 -5.29 -13.48
CA LEU A 175 17.07 -3.87 -13.13
C LEU A 175 17.75 -3.63 -11.78
N LEU A 176 17.40 -4.40 -10.74
CA LEU A 176 18.01 -4.31 -9.41
C LEU A 176 19.52 -4.59 -9.38
N LEU A 177 20.03 -5.41 -10.29
CA LEU A 177 21.46 -5.72 -10.37
C LEU A 177 22.25 -4.66 -11.17
N THR A 178 21.56 -3.82 -11.95
CA THR A 178 22.18 -2.87 -12.88
C THR A 178 22.03 -1.40 -12.49
N LEU A 179 21.11 -1.11 -11.56
CA LEU A 179 20.89 0.20 -10.94
C LEU A 179 21.66 0.29 -9.62
#